data_AF-L0P786-F1
#
_entry.id   AF-L0P786-F1
#
_cell.length_a   1.000
_cell.length_b   1.000
_cell.length_c   1.000
_cell.angle_alpha   90.00
_cell.angle_beta   90.00
_cell.angle_gamma   90.00
#
_symmetry.space_group_name_H-M   'P 1'
#
loop_
_entity.id
_entity.type
_entity.pdbx_description
1 polymer ?
#
loop_
_entity_poly.entity_id
_entity_poly.type
_entity_poly.pdbx_seq_one_letter_code
_entity_poly.pdbx_strand_id
1 'polypeptide(L)' 'VLNNDKPTSILPFLHIIENLKATPRTGWLNFNIENPESIASHMYRMSIISMLCTTPSINRD' A
#
# COMPACT_ATOMS: atom_id res chain seq x y z
N VAL A 1 -30.01 -15.19 -24.67
CA VAL A 1 -29.62 -13.78 -24.45
C VAL A 1 -29.87 -13.45 -23.00
N LEU A 2 -28.89 -13.59 -22.11
CA LEU A 2 -28.83 -12.91 -20.81
C LEU A 2 -27.35 -12.76 -20.40
N ASN A 3 -26.88 -11.53 -20.59
CA ASN A 3 -25.68 -10.83 -20.12
C ASN A 3 -24.79 -11.56 -19.09
N ASN A 4 -23.53 -11.83 -19.49
CA ASN A 4 -22.46 -12.26 -18.57
C ASN A 4 -21.40 -11.17 -18.30
N ASP A 5 -21.61 -9.94 -18.77
CA ASP A 5 -20.71 -8.82 -18.47
C ASP A 5 -21.17 -8.11 -17.19
N LYS A 6 -21.01 -8.76 -16.03
CA LYS A 6 -20.91 -7.99 -14.79
C LYS A 6 -19.50 -7.39 -14.78
N PRO A 7 -19.32 -6.06 -14.73
CA PRO A 7 -18.00 -5.52 -14.43
C PRO A 7 -17.57 -6.12 -13.09
N THR A 8 -16.43 -6.81 -13.07
CA THR A 8 -15.82 -7.32 -11.85
C THR A 8 -15.63 -6.11 -10.94
N SER A 9 -16.50 -5.96 -9.95
CA SER A 9 -16.50 -4.78 -9.09
C SER A 9 -15.13 -4.66 -8.43
N ILE A 10 -14.49 -3.50 -8.53
CA ILE A 10 -13.19 -3.21 -7.89
C ILE A 10 -13.34 -3.07 -6.36
N LEU A 11 -14.58 -2.90 -5.87
CA LEU A 11 -14.87 -2.65 -4.47
C LEU A 11 -14.34 -3.71 -3.49
N PRO A 12 -14.48 -5.03 -3.74
CA PRO A 12 -13.91 -6.05 -2.87
C PRO A 12 -12.38 -5.96 -2.80
N PHE A 13 -11.72 -5.60 -3.91
CA PHE A 13 -10.28 -5.39 -3.93
C PHE A 13 -9.86 -4.16 -3.09
N LEU A 14 -10.64 -3.07 -3.16
CA LEU A 14 -10.40 -1.89 -2.31
C LEU A 14 -10.55 -2.21 -0.81
N HIS A 15 -11.50 -3.07 -0.42
CA HIS A 15 -11.62 -3.54 0.96
C HIS A 15 -10.45 -4.44 1.40
N ILE A 16 -9.87 -5.23 0.49
CA ILE A 16 -8.66 -5.99 0.80
C ILE A 16 -7.49 -5.04 1.07
N ILE A 17 -7.33 -3.98 0.26
CA ILE A 17 -6.29 -2.96 0.44
C ILE A 17 -6.50 -2.17 1.74
N GLU A 18 -7.75 -1.91 2.13
CA GLU A 18 -8.08 -1.19 3.36
C GLU A 18 -7.43 -1.80 4.61
N ASN A 19 -7.26 -3.13 4.64
CA ASN A 19 -6.58 -3.82 5.74
C ASN A 19 -5.16 -3.31 6.00
N LEU A 20 -4.47 -2.79 4.97
CA LEU A 20 -3.13 -2.21 5.10
C LEU A 20 -3.11 -0.93 5.96
N LYS A 21 -4.24 -0.23 6.07
CA LYS A 21 -4.38 0.96 6.94
C LYS A 21 -4.52 0.57 8.41
N ALA A 22 -5.17 -0.57 8.69
CA ALA A 22 -5.41 -1.07 10.04
C ALA A 22 -4.26 -1.95 10.57
N THR A 23 -3.36 -2.42 9.70
CA THR A 23 -2.28 -3.32 10.10
C THR A 23 -1.03 -2.54 10.55
N PRO A 24 -0.66 -2.57 11.84
CA PRO A 24 0.58 -1.96 12.32
C PRO A 24 1.81 -2.75 11.85
N ARG A 25 2.92 -2.05 11.63
CA ARG A 25 4.21 -2.67 11.29
C ARG A 25 4.77 -3.45 12.49
N THR A 26 4.84 -4.78 12.37
CA THR A 26 5.24 -5.73 13.45
C THR A 26 6.54 -5.37 14.15
N GLY A 27 7.52 -4.81 13.42
CA GLY A 27 8.78 -4.38 14.02
C GLY A 27 8.58 -3.43 15.20
N TRP A 28 7.67 -2.45 15.10
CA TRP A 28 7.39 -1.51 16.18
C TRP A 28 6.68 -2.17 17.37
N LEU A 29 5.78 -3.11 17.10
CA LEU A 29 5.10 -3.89 18.15
C LEU A 29 6.10 -4.72 18.97
N ASN A 30 7.07 -5.34 18.31
CA ASN A 30 8.11 -6.13 18.98
C ASN A 30 8.97 -5.32 19.95
N PHE A 31 9.03 -4.00 19.78
CA PHE A 31 9.73 -3.07 20.66
C PHE A 31 8.79 -2.28 21.58
N ASN A 32 7.53 -2.71 21.73
CA ASN A 32 6.51 -2.09 22.58
C ASN A 32 6.29 -0.60 22.28
N ILE A 33 6.41 -0.19 21.01
CA ILE A 33 6.13 1.19 20.62
C ILE A 33 4.62 1.40 20.52
N GLU A 34 4.13 2.37 21.27
CA GLU A 34 2.74 2.80 21.23
C GLU A 34 2.43 3.52 19.91
N ASN A 35 1.21 3.30 19.37
CA ASN A 35 0.72 3.93 18.15
C ASN A 35 1.67 3.81 16.94
N PRO A 36 2.08 2.59 16.55
CA PRO A 36 3.01 2.38 15.46
C PRO A 36 2.39 2.75 14.10
N GLU A 37 3.26 3.08 13.15
CA GLU A 37 2.83 3.31 11.77
C GLU A 37 2.17 2.05 11.16
N SER A 38 1.16 2.25 10.31
CA SER A 38 0.53 1.17 9.54
C SER A 38 1.35 0.82 8.29
N ILE A 39 1.11 -0.37 7.72
CA ILE A 39 1.74 -0.77 6.45
C ILE A 39 1.44 0.25 5.35
N ALA A 40 0.21 0.75 5.24
CA ALA A 40 -0.17 1.75 4.25
C ALA A 40 0.59 3.07 4.43
N SER A 41 0.76 3.54 5.67
CA SER A 41 1.53 4.77 5.95
C SER A 41 3.01 4.64 5.59
N HIS A 42 3.58 3.45 5.82
CA HIS A 42 4.95 3.14 5.44
C HIS A 42 5.12 3.10 3.91
N MET A 43 4.21 2.42 3.21
CA MET A 43 4.19 2.35 1.74
C MET A 43 4.04 3.73 1.11
N TYR A 44 3.21 4.60 1.69
CA TYR A 44 3.06 5.98 1.23
C TYR A 44 4.38 6.77 1.34
N ARG A 45 5.11 6.65 2.46
CA ARG A 45 6.42 7.31 2.58
C ARG A 45 7.44 6.75 1.60
N MET A 46 7.43 5.43 1.37
CA MET A 46 8.31 4.79 0.39
C MET A 46 8.00 5.21 -1.05
N SER A 47 6.74 5.40 -1.42
CA SER A 47 6.39 5.87 -2.78
C SER A 47 6.89 7.29 -3.04
N ILE A 48 6.77 8.19 -2.05
CA ILE A 48 7.32 9.54 -2.14
C ILE A 48 8.85 9.52 -2.20
N ILE A 49 9.52 8.73 -1.34
CA ILE A 49 10.97 8.58 -1.39
C ILE A 49 11.43 8.04 -2.75
N SER A 50 10.71 7.07 -3.31
CA SER A 50 11.00 6.52 -4.64
C SER A 50 10.88 7.59 -5.74
N MET A 51 9.80 8.38 -5.72
CA MET A 51 9.60 9.48 -6.66
C MET A 51 10.70 10.55 -6.59
N LEU A 52 11.20 10.82 -5.38
CA LEU A 52 12.26 11.81 -5.15
C LEU A 52 13.67 11.25 -5.37
N CYS A 53 13.84 9.93 -5.40
CA CYS A 53 15.13 9.29 -5.59
C CYS A 53 15.56 9.36 -7.07
N THR A 54 16.27 10.43 -7.41
CA THR A 54 16.86 10.61 -8.74
C THR A 54 18.23 9.92 -8.80
N THR A 55 18.23 8.64 -9.15
CA THR A 55 19.43 7.92 -9.58
C THR A 55 19.78 8.28 -11.03
N PRO A 56 20.92 8.96 -11.28
CA PRO A 56 21.31 9.38 -12.63
C PRO A 56 21.69 8.21 -13.55
N SER A 57 22.04 7.06 -12.97
CA SER A 57 22.51 5.86 -13.67
C SER A 57 21.40 4.85 -14.00
N ILE A 58 20.16 5.10 -13.58
CA ILE A 58 19.03 4.22 -13.88
C ILE A 58 18.27 4.83 -15.06
N ASN A 59 18.30 4.14 -16.20
CA ASN A 59 17.50 4.48 -17.36
C ASN A 59 16.02 4.28 -17.01
N ARG A 60 15.19 5.31 -17.23
CA ARG A 60 13.76 5.34 -16.93
C ARG A 60 12.90 5.26 -18.20
N ASP A 61 13.53 5.17 -19.37
CA ASP A 61 12.92 5.00 -20.69
C ASP A 61 12.84 3.52 -21.10
#